data_AF-A0A5N5UV25-F1
#
_entry.id   AF-A0A5N5UV25-F1
#
_cell.length_a   1.000
_cell.length_b   1.000
_cell.length_c   1.000
_cell.angle_alpha   90.00
_cell.angle_beta   90.00
_cell.angle_gamma   90.00
#
_symmetry.space_group_name_H-M   'P 1'
#
loop_
_entity.id
_entity.type
_entity.pdbx_description
1 polymer ?
#
loop_
_entity_poly.entity_id
_entity_poly.type
_entity_poly.pdbx_seq_one_letter_code
_entity_poly.pdbx_strand_id
1 'polypeptide(L)'
;MHLTPKDEDRLLLFLAAELARKRRAAGLALSYAEARALIADEVCEAARAGATVAEAAAHGASILTDDDVMPGVAALLGSIQVEAFFDDGQKLVTVHDAIRPGTTTTEPDVVPGEILPADGELELNAGRASVTLTVENTGDRPIQVGSHFHFFEVNRALRFDRAASFGMRLDIPSGTAVRFEPGETQEVALTRYGGEQIVVGQNDVTNGATSGAVTGGQLDRIRALGFLDAAKEA
;
A
#
# COMPACT_ATOMS: atom_id res chain seq x y z
N MET A 1 -10.28 -40.81 6.19
CA MET A 1 -9.63 -39.74 5.39
C MET A 1 -8.39 -39.29 6.15
N HIS A 2 -7.29 -39.02 5.47
CA HIS A 2 -6.08 -38.44 6.09
C HIS A 2 -6.18 -36.91 6.01
N LEU A 3 -7.11 -36.34 6.79
CA LEU A 3 -7.33 -34.90 6.81
C LEU A 3 -6.18 -34.19 7.50
N THR A 4 -5.69 -33.13 6.88
CA THR A 4 -4.75 -32.19 7.50
C THR A 4 -5.52 -31.16 8.32
N PRO A 5 -4.87 -30.45 9.26
CA PRO A 5 -5.51 -29.34 9.99
C PRO A 5 -6.12 -28.29 9.05
N LYS A 6 -5.52 -28.09 7.87
CA LYS A 6 -6.04 -27.18 6.85
C LYS A 6 -7.34 -27.66 6.22
N ASP A 7 -7.47 -28.97 6.02
CA ASP A 7 -8.71 -29.57 5.54
C ASP A 7 -9.82 -29.46 6.59
N GLU A 8 -9.47 -29.58 7.88
CA GLU A 8 -10.40 -29.37 8.99
C GLU A 8 -10.88 -27.91 9.06
N ASP A 9 -9.97 -26.93 8.91
CA ASP A 9 -10.33 -25.50 8.84
C ASP A 9 -11.22 -25.20 7.63
N ARG A 10 -10.95 -25.81 6.46
CA ARG A 10 -11.79 -25.66 5.27
C ARG A 10 -13.19 -26.22 5.49
N LEU A 11 -13.32 -27.35 6.20
CA LEU A 11 -14.62 -27.92 6.59
C LEU A 11 -15.36 -27.02 7.58
N LEU A 12 -14.67 -26.40 8.53
CA LEU A 12 -15.28 -25.42 9.44
C LEU A 12 -15.80 -24.19 8.69
N LEU A 13 -15.03 -23.68 7.73
CA LEU A 13 -15.47 -22.60 6.84
C LEU A 13 -16.75 -22.99 6.07
N PHE A 14 -16.77 -24.20 5.50
CA PHE A 14 -17.95 -24.74 4.81
C PHE A 14 -19.17 -24.78 5.73
N LEU A 15 -19.03 -25.27 6.96
CA LEU A 15 -20.15 -25.30 7.92
C LEU A 15 -20.69 -23.91 8.27
N ALA A 16 -19.79 -22.92 8.41
CA ALA A 16 -20.19 -21.53 8.64
C ALA A 16 -20.95 -20.95 7.43
N ALA A 17 -20.51 -21.27 6.21
CA ALA A 17 -21.18 -20.87 4.99
C ALA A 17 -22.55 -21.54 4.82
N GLU A 18 -22.67 -22.82 5.12
CA GLU A 18 -23.97 -23.53 5.11
C GLU A 18 -24.97 -22.92 6.09
N LEU A 19 -24.51 -22.53 7.29
CA LEU A 19 -25.34 -21.80 8.24
C LEU A 19 -25.79 -20.45 7.67
N ALA A 20 -24.90 -19.72 6.99
CA ALA A 20 -25.22 -18.46 6.32
C ALA A 20 -26.23 -18.66 5.18
N ARG A 21 -26.05 -19.66 4.30
CA ARG A 21 -27.00 -20.02 3.23
C ARG A 21 -28.39 -20.31 3.80
N LYS A 22 -28.47 -21.09 4.88
CA LYS A 22 -29.74 -21.43 5.55
C LYS A 22 -30.45 -20.19 6.10
N ARG A 23 -29.70 -19.26 6.71
CA ARG A 23 -30.27 -18.01 7.25
C ARG A 23 -30.72 -17.05 6.15
N ARG A 24 -29.92 -16.88 5.09
CA ARG A 24 -30.31 -16.10 3.91
C ARG A 24 -31.56 -16.65 3.25
N ALA A 25 -31.65 -17.97 3.07
CA ALA A 25 -32.83 -18.64 2.52
C ALA A 25 -34.09 -18.46 3.39
N ALA A 26 -33.93 -18.22 4.69
CA ALA A 26 -35.02 -17.86 5.60
C ALA A 26 -35.37 -16.35 5.57
N GLY A 27 -34.76 -15.57 4.68
CA GLY A 27 -34.98 -14.13 4.53
C GLY A 27 -34.27 -13.28 5.58
N LEU A 28 -33.28 -13.83 6.30
CA LEU A 28 -32.51 -13.07 7.27
C LEU A 28 -31.35 -12.34 6.59
N ALA A 29 -31.21 -11.05 6.88
CA ALA A 29 -30.05 -10.26 6.52
C ALA A 29 -28.79 -10.83 7.20
N LEU A 30 -27.72 -11.03 6.42
CA LEU A 30 -26.50 -11.66 6.90
C LEU A 30 -25.65 -10.69 7.74
N SER A 31 -25.13 -11.18 8.86
CA SER A 31 -24.10 -10.50 9.65
C SER A 31 -22.74 -10.55 8.95
N TYR A 32 -21.77 -9.77 9.47
CA TYR A 32 -20.40 -9.74 8.98
C TYR A 32 -19.75 -11.13 8.85
N ALA A 33 -19.87 -11.96 9.89
CA ALA A 33 -19.25 -13.30 9.88
C ALA A 33 -19.89 -14.24 8.86
N GLU A 34 -21.20 -14.14 8.67
CA GLU A 34 -21.96 -14.97 7.72
C GLU A 34 -21.68 -14.58 6.28
N ALA A 35 -21.70 -13.28 5.98
CA ALA A 35 -21.35 -12.76 4.66
C ALA A 35 -19.91 -13.18 4.29
N ARG A 36 -18.96 -13.03 5.23
CA ARG A 36 -17.56 -13.43 5.04
C ARG A 36 -17.41 -14.92 4.75
N ALA A 37 -18.07 -15.77 5.55
CA ALA A 37 -18.00 -17.22 5.39
C ALA A 37 -18.62 -17.66 4.06
N LEU A 38 -19.79 -17.13 3.70
CA LEU A 38 -20.49 -17.46 2.46
C LEU A 38 -19.64 -17.11 1.24
N ILE A 39 -19.11 -15.89 1.14
CA ILE A 39 -18.31 -15.48 -0.01
C ILE A 39 -17.02 -16.31 -0.11
N ALA A 40 -16.32 -16.52 1.01
CA ALA A 40 -15.10 -17.31 1.00
C ALA A 40 -15.34 -18.78 0.58
N ASP A 41 -16.47 -19.36 0.98
CA ASP A 41 -16.86 -20.71 0.57
C ASP A 41 -17.23 -20.78 -0.92
N GLU A 42 -18.00 -19.81 -1.44
CA GLU A 42 -18.32 -19.71 -2.87
C GLU A 42 -17.07 -19.60 -3.75
N VAL A 43 -16.04 -18.89 -3.30
CA VAL A 43 -14.74 -18.83 -3.97
C VAL A 43 -14.06 -20.22 -4.00
N CYS A 44 -14.10 -20.94 -2.88
CA CYS A 44 -13.54 -22.29 -2.80
C CYS A 44 -14.28 -23.28 -3.70
N GLU A 45 -15.61 -23.19 -3.77
CA GLU A 45 -16.42 -24.03 -4.64
C GLU A 45 -16.20 -23.71 -6.12
N ALA A 46 -16.07 -22.42 -6.48
CA ALA A 46 -15.70 -22.02 -7.84
C ALA A 46 -14.32 -22.57 -8.24
N ALA A 47 -13.32 -22.45 -7.36
CA ALA A 47 -11.99 -23.05 -7.58
C ALA A 47 -12.09 -24.57 -7.77
N ARG A 48 -12.89 -25.25 -6.94
CA ARG A 48 -13.12 -26.70 -7.03
C ARG A 48 -13.82 -27.11 -8.33
N ALA A 49 -14.65 -26.22 -8.89
CA ALA A 49 -15.35 -26.40 -10.16
C ALA A 49 -14.45 -26.11 -11.39
N GLY A 50 -13.19 -25.72 -11.19
CA GLY A 50 -12.23 -25.48 -12.27
C GLY A 50 -12.16 -24.03 -12.75
N ALA A 51 -12.73 -23.07 -12.01
CA ALA A 51 -12.58 -21.65 -12.31
C ALA A 51 -11.11 -21.21 -12.15
N THR A 52 -10.68 -20.19 -12.88
CA THR A 52 -9.41 -19.50 -12.63
C THR A 52 -9.48 -18.63 -11.37
N VAL A 53 -8.33 -18.18 -10.85
CA VAL A 53 -8.27 -17.24 -9.71
C VAL A 53 -9.10 -15.98 -9.96
N ALA A 54 -9.02 -15.43 -11.18
CA ALA A 54 -9.76 -14.23 -11.55
C ALA A 54 -11.27 -14.47 -11.61
N GLU A 55 -11.69 -15.60 -12.18
CA GLU A 55 -13.11 -15.98 -12.23
C GLU A 55 -13.67 -16.28 -10.84
N ALA A 56 -12.94 -16.97 -9.98
CA ALA A 56 -13.34 -17.25 -8.61
C ALA A 56 -13.48 -15.94 -7.79
N ALA A 57 -12.56 -14.98 -7.96
CA ALA A 57 -12.66 -13.66 -7.35
C ALA A 57 -13.91 -12.89 -7.84
N ALA A 58 -14.14 -12.90 -9.16
CA ALA A 58 -15.30 -12.24 -9.76
C ALA A 58 -16.63 -12.87 -9.32
N HIS A 59 -16.67 -14.21 -9.21
CA HIS A 59 -17.80 -14.97 -8.68
C HIS A 59 -18.09 -14.57 -7.23
N GLY A 60 -17.07 -14.59 -6.37
CA GLY A 60 -17.18 -14.19 -4.97
C GLY A 60 -17.76 -12.78 -4.79
N ALA A 61 -17.35 -11.82 -5.63
CA ALA A 61 -17.86 -10.45 -5.60
C ALA A 61 -19.32 -10.33 -6.08
N SER A 62 -19.91 -11.36 -6.68
CA SER A 62 -21.29 -11.35 -7.21
C SER A 62 -22.32 -12.00 -6.30
N ILE A 63 -21.89 -12.62 -5.20
CA ILE A 63 -22.75 -13.47 -4.36
C ILE A 63 -23.74 -12.66 -3.53
N LEU A 64 -23.29 -11.51 -3.02
CA LEU A 64 -24.03 -10.67 -2.08
C LEU A 64 -24.06 -9.22 -2.53
N THR A 65 -25.20 -8.60 -2.27
CA THR A 65 -25.41 -7.17 -2.36
C THR A 65 -25.68 -6.59 -0.97
N ASP A 66 -25.69 -5.26 -0.85
CA ASP A 66 -26.09 -4.57 0.39
C ASP A 66 -27.51 -4.94 0.85
N ASP A 67 -28.41 -5.29 -0.07
CA ASP A 67 -29.76 -5.81 0.20
C ASP A 67 -29.74 -7.15 0.99
N ASP A 68 -28.65 -7.93 0.91
CA ASP A 68 -28.54 -9.26 1.53
C ASP A 68 -27.99 -9.24 2.96
N VAL A 69 -27.48 -8.09 3.43
CA VAL A 69 -26.69 -8.00 4.66
C VAL A 69 -27.28 -7.02 5.67
N MET A 70 -26.90 -7.16 6.94
CA MET A 70 -27.30 -6.21 7.97
C MET A 70 -26.71 -4.82 7.72
N PRO A 71 -27.35 -3.73 8.21
CA PRO A 71 -26.83 -2.38 8.08
C PRO A 71 -25.38 -2.26 8.60
N GLY A 72 -24.53 -1.56 7.84
CA GLY A 72 -23.11 -1.35 8.15
C GLY A 72 -22.18 -2.53 7.79
N VAL A 73 -22.70 -3.72 7.47
CA VAL A 73 -21.84 -4.87 7.07
C VAL A 73 -21.11 -4.59 5.76
N ALA A 74 -21.76 -3.98 4.77
CA ALA A 74 -21.13 -3.62 3.50
C ALA A 74 -19.93 -2.68 3.70
N ALA A 75 -20.04 -1.69 4.59
CA ALA A 75 -18.96 -0.77 4.90
C ALA A 75 -17.80 -1.44 5.67
N LEU A 76 -18.09 -2.47 6.46
CA LEU A 76 -17.08 -3.22 7.22
C LEU A 76 -16.34 -4.26 6.38
N LEU A 77 -17.05 -4.95 5.48
CA LEU A 77 -16.55 -6.10 4.73
C LEU A 77 -15.79 -5.64 3.47
N GLY A 78 -14.65 -4.98 3.67
CA GLY A 78 -13.83 -4.43 2.59
C GLY A 78 -13.34 -5.49 1.58
N SER A 79 -12.33 -6.28 1.96
CA SER A 79 -11.85 -7.39 1.12
C SER A 79 -11.86 -8.71 1.87
N ILE A 80 -12.15 -9.79 1.14
CA ILE A 80 -12.11 -11.16 1.65
C ILE A 80 -10.98 -11.89 1.00
N GLN A 81 -10.18 -12.57 1.82
CA GLN A 81 -9.08 -13.40 1.37
C GLN A 81 -9.32 -14.84 1.80
N VAL A 82 -9.17 -15.75 0.85
CA VAL A 82 -9.25 -17.19 1.09
C VAL A 82 -8.26 -17.90 0.17
N GLU A 83 -7.57 -18.90 0.70
CA GLU A 83 -6.77 -19.78 -0.14
C GLU A 83 -7.61 -20.96 -0.59
N ALA A 84 -7.75 -21.15 -1.90
CA ALA A 84 -8.50 -22.24 -2.49
C ALA A 84 -7.58 -23.18 -3.27
N PHE A 85 -8.01 -24.44 -3.45
CA PHE A 85 -7.33 -25.43 -4.25
C PHE A 85 -7.89 -25.43 -5.68
N PHE A 86 -7.02 -25.09 -6.62
CA PHE A 86 -7.27 -25.12 -8.05
C PHE A 86 -6.60 -26.36 -8.68
N ASP A 87 -6.86 -26.62 -9.95
CA ASP A 87 -6.23 -27.71 -10.70
C ASP A 87 -4.70 -27.58 -10.75
N ASP A 88 -4.18 -26.36 -10.63
CA ASP A 88 -2.75 -26.04 -10.59
C ASP A 88 -2.20 -25.87 -9.16
N GLY A 89 -2.93 -26.37 -8.16
CA GLY A 89 -2.57 -26.32 -6.75
C GLY A 89 -3.18 -25.11 -6.02
N GLN A 90 -2.64 -24.82 -4.85
CA GLN A 90 -3.25 -23.84 -3.97
C GLN A 90 -2.90 -22.40 -4.37
N LYS A 91 -3.87 -21.49 -4.35
CA LYS A 91 -3.69 -20.05 -4.62
C LYS A 91 -4.49 -19.20 -3.65
N LEU A 92 -3.96 -18.02 -3.32
CA LEU A 92 -4.68 -16.98 -2.60
C LEU A 92 -5.63 -16.27 -3.57
N VAL A 93 -6.91 -16.17 -3.20
CA VAL A 93 -7.91 -15.37 -3.89
C VAL A 93 -8.28 -14.19 -3.00
N THR A 94 -8.24 -12.99 -3.56
CA THR A 94 -8.76 -11.78 -2.89
C THR A 94 -10.00 -11.30 -3.63
N VAL A 95 -11.11 -11.24 -2.94
CA VAL A 95 -12.34 -10.60 -3.39
C VAL A 95 -12.33 -9.17 -2.87
N HIS A 96 -12.10 -8.21 -3.77
CA HIS A 96 -12.26 -6.79 -3.49
C HIS A 96 -13.73 -6.40 -3.60
N ASP A 97 -14.16 -5.40 -2.83
CA ASP A 97 -15.54 -4.89 -2.82
C ASP A 97 -16.56 -6.03 -2.74
N ALA A 98 -16.38 -6.87 -1.72
CA ALA A 98 -17.00 -8.19 -1.64
C ALA A 98 -18.53 -8.16 -1.51
N ILE A 99 -19.10 -7.00 -1.17
CA ILE A 99 -20.53 -6.72 -1.21
C ILE A 99 -20.74 -5.60 -2.22
N ARG A 100 -21.56 -5.87 -3.25
CA ARG A 100 -21.88 -4.88 -4.29
C ARG A 100 -23.10 -4.04 -3.93
N PRO A 101 -23.28 -2.86 -4.54
CA PRO A 101 -24.54 -2.14 -4.46
C PRO A 101 -25.69 -2.98 -5.02
N GLY A 102 -26.77 -3.07 -4.25
CA GLY A 102 -28.00 -3.74 -4.62
C GLY A 102 -28.96 -2.82 -5.35
N THR A 103 -30.25 -3.14 -5.25
CA THR A 103 -31.34 -2.39 -5.89
C THR A 103 -31.83 -1.23 -5.04
N THR A 104 -31.62 -1.30 -3.73
CA THR A 104 -32.00 -0.23 -2.80
C THR A 104 -30.81 0.71 -2.61
N THR A 105 -30.69 1.74 -3.46
CA THR A 105 -29.69 2.80 -3.24
C THR A 105 -30.11 3.67 -2.06
N THR A 106 -29.68 3.28 -0.86
CA THR A 106 -29.72 4.13 0.33
C THR A 106 -28.28 4.31 0.80
N GLU A 107 -27.87 5.56 1.06
CA GLU A 107 -26.61 5.76 1.78
C GLU A 107 -26.67 5.01 3.12
N PRO A 108 -25.57 4.37 3.54
CA PRO A 108 -25.60 3.60 4.77
C PRO A 108 -25.88 4.52 5.95
N ASP A 109 -27.03 4.34 6.61
CA ASP A 109 -27.42 5.08 7.81
C ASP A 109 -26.42 4.90 8.98
N VAL A 110 -25.59 3.84 8.93
CA VAL A 110 -24.59 3.51 9.95
C VAL A 110 -23.30 3.04 9.27
N VAL A 111 -22.19 3.73 9.59
CA VAL A 111 -20.83 3.34 9.19
C VAL A 111 -20.01 3.04 10.45
N PRO A 112 -19.88 1.76 10.85
CA PRO A 112 -19.16 1.40 12.06
C PRO A 112 -17.68 1.83 12.00
N GLY A 113 -17.25 2.62 12.98
CA GLY A 113 -15.87 3.12 13.05
C GLY A 113 -15.57 4.26 12.09
N GLU A 114 -16.59 4.97 11.60
CA GLU A 114 -16.39 6.16 10.77
C GLU A 114 -15.49 7.20 11.44
N ILE A 115 -14.65 7.84 10.63
CA ILE A 115 -13.82 8.94 11.05
C ILE A 115 -14.52 10.22 10.59
N LEU A 116 -14.83 11.10 11.54
CA LEU A 116 -15.39 12.42 11.29
C LEU A 116 -14.26 13.46 11.44
N PRO A 117 -13.46 13.72 10.39
CA PRO A 117 -12.40 14.71 10.47
C PRO A 117 -12.98 16.11 10.57
N ALA A 118 -12.24 17.02 11.20
CA ALA A 118 -12.52 18.44 11.08
C ALA A 118 -12.20 18.91 9.65
N ASP A 119 -12.94 19.91 9.16
CA ASP A 119 -12.63 20.55 7.88
C ASP A 119 -11.25 21.24 7.93
N GLY A 120 -10.55 21.23 6.79
CA GLY A 120 -9.30 21.95 6.61
C GLY A 120 -8.15 21.08 6.09
N GLU A 121 -6.96 21.66 6.07
CA GLU A 121 -5.73 21.01 5.62
C GLU A 121 -4.68 21.02 6.73
N LEU A 122 -3.80 20.02 6.73
CA LEU A 122 -2.67 19.94 7.65
C LEU A 122 -1.37 20.28 6.91
N GLU A 123 -0.74 21.39 7.28
CA GLU A 123 0.59 21.74 6.77
C GLU A 123 1.64 20.78 7.33
N LEU A 124 2.34 20.08 6.45
CA LEU A 124 3.43 19.18 6.82
C LEU A 124 4.74 19.96 6.94
N ASN A 125 5.60 19.54 7.86
CA ASN A 125 6.98 20.02 7.97
C ASN A 125 7.13 21.56 8.11
N ALA A 126 6.10 22.22 8.64
CA ALA A 126 6.02 23.67 8.77
C ALA A 126 7.27 24.29 9.43
N GLY A 127 7.69 25.44 8.90
CA GLY A 127 8.82 26.22 9.43
C GLY A 127 10.21 25.62 9.17
N ARG A 128 10.32 24.55 8.38
CA ARG A 128 11.61 23.97 8.01
C ARG A 128 12.15 24.60 6.73
N ALA A 129 13.48 24.65 6.64
CA ALA A 129 14.14 25.03 5.40
C ALA A 129 13.84 23.99 4.31
N SER A 130 13.41 24.46 3.15
CA SER A 130 13.08 23.64 1.98
C SER A 130 13.82 24.09 0.73
N VAL A 131 13.97 23.17 -0.21
CA VAL A 131 14.53 23.42 -1.54
C VAL A 131 13.80 22.55 -2.55
N THR A 132 13.59 23.07 -3.77
CA THR A 132 13.08 22.27 -4.88
C THR A 132 14.23 21.94 -5.81
N LEU A 133 14.39 20.66 -6.16
CA LEU A 133 15.42 20.18 -7.06
C LEU A 133 14.80 19.45 -8.26
N THR A 134 15.35 19.69 -9.44
CA THR A 134 15.10 18.87 -10.61
C THR A 134 15.96 17.60 -10.52
N VAL A 135 15.31 16.43 -10.60
CA VAL A 135 15.94 15.13 -10.45
C VAL A 135 15.63 14.27 -11.66
N GLU A 136 16.68 13.72 -12.25
CA GLU A 136 16.60 12.84 -13.41
C GLU A 136 17.06 11.43 -13.07
N ASN A 137 16.30 10.43 -13.46
CA ASN A 137 16.75 9.04 -13.42
C ASN A 137 17.43 8.66 -14.72
N THR A 138 18.76 8.60 -14.71
CA THR A 138 19.56 8.19 -15.88
C THR A 138 19.74 6.67 -15.96
N GLY A 139 19.12 5.91 -15.06
CA GLY A 139 19.19 4.46 -15.00
C GLY A 139 18.23 3.77 -15.96
N ASP A 140 18.34 2.44 -16.03
CA ASP A 140 17.51 1.54 -16.83
C ASP A 140 16.38 0.87 -16.03
N ARG A 141 16.25 1.24 -14.74
CA ARG A 141 15.28 0.68 -13.80
C ARG A 141 14.59 1.79 -13.01
N PRO A 142 13.35 1.56 -12.57
CA PRO A 142 12.65 2.51 -11.74
C PRO A 142 13.33 2.64 -10.36
N ILE A 143 13.34 3.85 -9.83
CA ILE A 143 13.90 4.18 -8.52
C ILE A 143 12.80 4.83 -7.69
N GLN A 144 12.60 4.36 -6.46
CA GLN A 144 11.62 4.92 -5.54
C GLN A 144 12.31 5.36 -4.25
N VAL A 145 12.13 6.62 -3.87
CA VAL A 145 12.77 7.22 -2.70
C VAL A 145 11.72 7.55 -1.66
N GLY A 146 11.87 6.97 -0.47
CA GLY A 146 10.96 7.19 0.66
C GLY A 146 11.12 8.55 1.34
N SER A 147 10.05 8.99 2.00
CA SER A 147 9.94 10.29 2.68
C SER A 147 11.11 10.66 3.60
N HIS A 148 11.74 9.69 4.28
CA HIS A 148 12.75 9.93 5.32
C HIS A 148 14.18 9.49 4.97
N PHE A 149 14.43 9.17 3.70
CA PHE A 149 15.78 8.86 3.22
C PHE A 149 16.60 10.14 3.03
N HIS A 150 17.92 10.11 3.30
CA HIS A 150 18.77 11.30 3.15
C HIS A 150 18.99 11.51 1.67
N PHE A 151 18.39 12.58 1.13
CA PHE A 151 18.25 12.73 -0.31
C PHE A 151 19.62 12.80 -1.00
N PHE A 152 20.63 13.34 -0.32
CA PHE A 152 22.03 13.31 -0.75
C PHE A 152 22.55 11.92 -1.10
N GLU A 153 22.09 10.87 -0.45
CA GLU A 153 22.60 9.50 -0.59
C GLU A 153 21.68 8.59 -1.40
N VAL A 154 20.65 9.13 -2.07
CA VAL A 154 19.77 8.30 -2.92
C VAL A 154 20.55 7.69 -4.09
N ASN A 155 19.94 6.70 -4.75
CA ASN A 155 20.57 5.91 -5.80
C ASN A 155 21.47 6.73 -6.74
N ARG A 156 22.67 6.21 -7.00
CA ARG A 156 23.72 6.83 -7.81
C ARG A 156 23.28 7.22 -9.23
N ALA A 157 22.27 6.54 -9.77
CA ALA A 157 21.71 6.83 -11.11
C ALA A 157 20.76 8.04 -11.13
N LEU A 158 20.38 8.58 -9.96
CA LEU A 158 19.66 9.85 -9.90
C LEU A 158 20.65 11.01 -10.01
N ARG A 159 20.49 11.82 -11.04
CA ARG A 159 21.28 13.02 -11.31
C ARG A 159 20.51 14.26 -10.85
N PHE A 160 21.10 15.00 -9.91
CA PHE A 160 20.58 16.26 -9.36
C PHE A 160 21.70 16.97 -8.57
N ASP A 161 21.43 18.18 -8.07
CA ASP A 161 22.38 18.91 -7.20
C ASP A 161 22.48 18.22 -5.83
N ARG A 162 23.53 17.40 -5.66
CA ARG A 162 23.76 16.66 -4.42
C ARG A 162 24.04 17.63 -3.27
N ALA A 163 24.82 18.68 -3.51
CA ALA A 163 25.21 19.62 -2.46
C ALA A 163 23.99 20.32 -1.84
N ALA A 164 23.02 20.73 -2.65
CA ALA A 164 21.78 21.36 -2.19
C ALA A 164 20.87 20.41 -1.38
N SER A 165 21.01 19.10 -1.56
CA SER A 165 20.20 18.08 -0.88
C SER A 165 20.77 17.58 0.45
N PHE A 166 21.95 18.04 0.85
CA PHE A 166 22.62 17.59 2.07
C PHE A 166 21.85 17.99 3.32
N GLY A 167 21.64 17.04 4.22
CA GLY A 167 20.79 17.19 5.41
C GLY A 167 19.30 17.29 5.12
N MET A 168 18.87 16.94 3.90
CA MET A 168 17.47 17.03 3.48
C MET A 168 16.87 15.67 3.15
N ARG A 169 15.53 15.62 3.21
CA ARG A 169 14.69 14.48 2.85
C ARG A 169 13.49 14.99 2.03
N LEU A 170 12.75 14.11 1.38
CA LEU A 170 11.55 14.50 0.64
C LEU A 170 10.53 15.18 1.56
N ASP A 171 9.96 16.28 1.09
CA ASP A 171 8.90 17.03 1.76
C ASP A 171 7.52 16.50 1.34
N ILE A 172 7.24 15.28 1.78
CA ILE A 172 6.03 14.52 1.44
C ILE A 172 5.44 13.87 2.70
N PRO A 173 4.19 13.37 2.67
CA PRO A 173 3.60 12.63 3.79
C PRO A 173 4.49 11.49 4.26
N SER A 174 4.63 11.35 5.58
CA SER A 174 5.45 10.30 6.18
C SER A 174 5.00 8.91 5.73
N GLY A 175 5.96 8.02 5.42
CA GLY A 175 5.69 6.68 4.91
C GLY A 175 5.44 6.59 3.39
N THR A 176 5.25 7.72 2.71
CA THR A 176 5.13 7.75 1.24
C THR A 176 6.49 7.85 0.55
N ALA A 177 6.48 7.84 -0.79
CA ALA A 177 7.69 7.89 -1.61
C ALA A 177 7.43 8.60 -2.95
N VAL A 178 8.49 9.12 -3.55
CA VAL A 178 8.48 9.58 -4.96
C VAL A 178 9.13 8.51 -5.83
N ARG A 179 8.49 8.20 -6.96
CA ARG A 179 8.95 7.22 -7.94
C ARG A 179 9.47 7.94 -9.17
N PHE A 180 10.62 7.49 -9.66
CA PHE A 180 11.29 7.97 -10.87
C PHE A 180 11.41 6.80 -11.86
N GLU A 181 10.69 6.87 -12.97
CA GLU A 181 10.83 5.91 -14.08
C GLU A 181 12.16 6.10 -14.83
N PRO A 182 12.67 5.08 -15.55
CA PRO A 182 13.87 5.23 -16.38
C PRO A 182 13.74 6.40 -17.38
N GLY A 183 14.70 7.33 -17.36
CA GLY A 183 14.74 8.52 -18.21
C GLY A 183 13.82 9.66 -17.77
N GLU A 184 13.05 9.49 -16.69
CA GLU A 184 12.16 10.54 -16.18
C GLU A 184 12.96 11.65 -15.52
N THR A 185 12.53 12.89 -15.74
CA THR A 185 12.98 14.08 -15.01
C THR A 185 11.78 14.75 -14.35
N GLN A 186 11.85 14.99 -13.04
CA GLN A 186 10.79 15.65 -12.29
C GLN A 186 11.36 16.56 -11.20
N GLU A 187 10.57 17.55 -10.79
CA GLU A 187 10.90 18.39 -9.64
C GLU A 187 10.42 17.76 -8.34
N VAL A 188 11.24 17.81 -7.30
CA VAL A 188 10.89 17.36 -5.96
C VAL A 188 11.18 18.42 -4.92
N ALA A 189 10.25 18.59 -3.99
CA ALA A 189 10.46 19.41 -2.80
C ALA A 189 11.18 18.57 -1.72
N LEU A 190 12.22 19.17 -1.15
CA LEU A 190 12.97 18.63 -0.03
C LEU A 190 12.81 19.54 1.18
N THR A 191 12.79 18.94 2.37
CA THR A 191 12.81 19.62 3.66
C THR A 191 14.00 19.14 4.47
N ARG A 192 14.55 20.04 5.28
CA ARG A 192 15.63 19.70 6.22
C ARG A 192 15.17 18.69 7.28
N TYR A 193 16.08 17.81 7.70
CA TYR A 193 15.86 16.98 8.88
C TYR A 193 15.63 17.84 10.14
N GLY A 194 14.79 17.34 11.04
CA GLY A 194 14.67 17.86 12.40
C GLY A 194 15.60 17.13 13.37
N GLY A 195 15.34 17.25 14.67
CA GLY A 195 16.13 16.58 15.71
C GLY A 195 17.60 17.03 15.73
N GLU A 196 18.51 16.12 16.09
CA GLU A 196 19.96 16.38 16.14
C GLU A 196 20.61 16.50 14.75
N GLN A 197 19.85 16.22 13.68
CA GLN A 197 20.33 16.24 12.29
C GLN A 197 21.54 15.33 12.06
N ILE A 198 21.58 14.17 12.71
CA ILE A 198 22.61 13.14 12.52
C ILE A 198 22.07 12.07 11.59
N VAL A 199 22.79 11.80 10.50
CA VAL A 199 22.45 10.75 9.52
C VAL A 199 23.48 9.63 9.62
N VAL A 200 23.03 8.39 9.79
CA VAL A 200 23.87 7.18 9.91
C VAL A 200 23.34 6.07 9.00
N GLY A 201 24.23 5.27 8.42
CA GLY A 201 23.88 4.14 7.55
C GLY A 201 23.72 4.55 6.09
N GLN A 202 22.60 4.19 5.46
CA GLN A 202 22.29 4.51 4.06
C GLN A 202 23.37 4.03 3.07
N ASN A 203 24.12 4.92 2.43
CA ASN A 203 25.25 4.55 1.57
C ASN A 203 26.60 4.76 2.24
N ASP A 204 26.60 4.94 3.57
CA ASP A 204 27.79 5.09 4.41
C ASP A 204 28.63 6.34 4.07
N VAL A 205 28.01 7.35 3.45
CA VAL A 205 28.73 8.55 2.99
C VAL A 205 28.77 9.62 4.07
N THR A 206 27.65 9.85 4.77
CA THR A 206 27.52 10.95 5.73
C THR A 206 27.96 10.58 7.15
N ASN A 207 27.33 9.56 7.75
CA ASN A 207 27.62 9.05 9.10
C ASN A 207 27.96 10.13 10.15
N GLY A 208 27.14 11.18 10.25
CA GLY A 208 27.43 12.32 11.09
C GLY A 208 26.41 13.44 10.99
N ALA A 209 26.77 14.59 11.56
CA ALA A 209 25.92 15.77 11.62
C ALA A 209 25.74 16.42 10.23
N THR A 210 24.52 16.89 9.97
CA THR A 210 24.08 17.53 8.72
C THR A 210 23.51 18.93 8.95
N SER A 211 23.79 19.52 10.11
CA SER A 211 23.39 20.89 10.47
C SER A 211 24.22 21.97 9.74
N GLY A 212 25.39 21.61 9.22
CA GLY A 212 26.21 22.45 8.34
C GLY A 212 25.93 22.24 6.85
N ALA A 213 26.70 22.93 6.01
CA ALA A 213 26.79 22.63 4.59
C ALA A 213 27.58 21.33 4.36
N VAL A 214 27.36 20.70 3.20
CA VAL A 214 28.18 19.56 2.77
C VAL A 214 29.65 19.98 2.68
N THR A 215 30.55 19.11 3.11
CA THR A 215 32.00 19.35 2.98
C THR A 215 32.50 18.91 1.61
N GLY A 216 33.60 19.51 1.12
CA GLY A 216 34.24 19.09 -0.13
C GLY A 216 34.60 17.60 -0.13
N GLY A 217 35.14 17.09 0.99
CA GLY A 217 35.48 15.67 1.13
C GLY A 217 34.27 14.73 1.03
N GLN A 218 33.07 15.15 1.47
CA GLN A 218 31.84 14.36 1.31
C GLN A 218 31.38 14.34 -0.16
N LEU A 219 31.46 15.46 -0.87
CA LEU A 219 31.16 15.52 -2.31
C LEU A 219 32.16 14.69 -3.13
N ASP A 220 33.45 14.78 -2.80
CA ASP A 220 34.48 13.98 -3.47
C ASP A 220 34.26 12.48 -3.24
N ARG A 221 33.90 12.10 -2.01
CA ARG A 221 33.56 10.70 -1.69
C ARG A 221 32.35 10.21 -2.48
N ILE A 222 31.28 11.00 -2.57
CA ILE A 222 30.07 10.58 -3.29
C ILE A 222 30.33 10.42 -4.80
N ARG A 223 31.12 11.34 -5.39
CA ARG A 223 31.55 11.28 -6.79
C ARG A 223 32.46 10.08 -7.04
N ALA A 224 33.40 9.80 -6.13
CA ALA A 224 34.29 8.62 -6.23
C ALA A 224 33.53 7.29 -6.16
N LEU A 225 32.39 7.26 -5.46
CA LEU A 225 31.49 6.10 -5.41
C LEU A 225 30.54 6.00 -6.62
N GLY A 226 30.64 6.94 -7.56
CA GLY A 226 29.89 6.95 -8.83
C GLY A 226 28.48 7.51 -8.73
N PHE A 227 28.17 8.32 -7.71
CA PHE A 227 26.91 9.03 -7.63
C PHE A 227 26.91 10.21 -8.60
N LEU A 228 25.88 10.27 -9.44
CA LEU A 228 25.70 11.36 -10.38
C LEU A 228 25.31 12.64 -9.62
N ASP A 229 25.95 13.73 -10.02
CA ASP A 229 25.81 15.06 -9.45
C ASP A 229 25.65 16.04 -10.60
N ALA A 230 24.70 16.97 -10.47
CA ALA A 230 24.34 17.94 -11.50
C ALA A 230 24.82 19.36 -11.16
N ALA A 231 25.79 19.50 -10.23
CA ALA A 231 26.30 20.79 -9.80
C ALA A 231 26.52 21.74 -10.99
N LYS A 232 25.97 22.95 -10.90
CA LYS A 232 26.23 24.02 -11.88
C LYS A 232 27.75 24.17 -12.00
N GLU A 233 28.29 23.95 -13.19
CA GLU A 233 29.63 24.45 -13.53
C GLU A 233 29.61 25.95 -13.21
N ALA A 234 30.51 26.36 -12.31
CA ALA A 234 30.67 27.76 -11.90
C ALA A 234 31.26 28.60 -13.03
#